data_AF-A0A818XJ84-F1
#
_entry.id   AF-A0A818XJ84-F1
#
_cell.length_a   1.000
_cell.length_b   1.000
_cell.length_c   1.000
_cell.angle_alpha   90.00
_cell.angle_beta   90.00
_cell.angle_gamma   90.00
#
_symmetry.space_group_name_H-M   'P 1'
#
loop_
_entity.id
_entity.type
_entity.pdbx_description
1 polymer ?
#
loop_
_entity_poly.entity_id
_entity_poly.type
_entity_poly.pdbx_seq_one_letter_code
_entity_poly.pdbx_strand_id
1 'polypeptide(L)'
;MGKKQRLYKTMLEEIKKLAPDFDPPNVMVDFERASMNAIKNLFPTAILSGCFFHLCQNVYRAVTRFDLKTLYAFLPTTDVITTFDEIKAQFPAEGESVLKYFEEHYRFKKEQCYVDAQIIQAEADVRQARRREQIRR
;
A
#
# COMPACT_ATOMS: atom_id res chain seq x y z
N MET A 1 -8.58 -15.44 -7.56
CA MET A 1 -9.99 -15.06 -7.82
C MET A 1 -10.38 -14.09 -6.71
N GLY A 2 -10.70 -12.83 -7.04
CA GLY A 2 -11.06 -11.81 -6.04
C GLY A 2 -12.37 -12.16 -5.32
N LYS A 3 -12.54 -11.66 -4.10
CA LYS A 3 -13.80 -11.80 -3.35
C LYS A 3 -14.90 -11.02 -4.08
N LYS A 4 -16.12 -11.56 -4.09
CA LYS A 4 -17.25 -10.93 -4.78
C LYS A 4 -17.72 -9.69 -4.00
N GLN A 5 -17.98 -8.57 -4.70
CA GLN A 5 -18.48 -7.31 -4.12
C GLN A 5 -19.70 -7.51 -3.20
N ARG A 6 -20.59 -8.45 -3.56
CA ARG A 6 -21.75 -8.80 -2.73
C ARG A 6 -21.38 -9.17 -1.29
N LEU A 7 -20.26 -9.87 -1.09
CA LEU A 7 -19.85 -10.34 0.24
C LEU A 7 -19.40 -9.18 1.11
N TYR A 8 -18.62 -8.25 0.53
CA TYR A 8 -18.24 -7.02 1.21
C TYR A 8 -19.46 -6.19 1.58
N LYS A 9 -20.40 -6.03 0.64
CA LYS A 9 -21.64 -5.30 0.90
C LYS A 9 -22.41 -5.90 2.07
N THR A 10 -22.65 -7.22 2.06
CA THR A 10 -23.36 -7.91 3.14
C THR A 10 -22.68 -7.71 4.49
N MET A 11 -21.35 -7.88 4.58
CA MET A 11 -20.62 -7.65 5.84
C MET A 11 -20.77 -6.22 6.35
N LEU A 12 -20.64 -5.22 5.47
CA LEU A 12 -20.74 -3.82 5.84
C LEU A 12 -22.17 -3.43 6.24
N GLU A 13 -23.18 -4.02 5.60
CA GLU A 13 -24.58 -3.87 6.00
C GLU A 13 -24.84 -4.43 7.39
N GLU A 14 -24.29 -5.59 7.75
CA GLU A 14 -24.39 -6.12 9.12
C GLU A 14 -23.71 -5.19 10.14
N ILE A 15 -22.57 -4.60 9.82
CA ILE A 15 -21.92 -3.59 10.68
C ILE A 15 -22.85 -2.38 10.87
N LYS A 16 -23.48 -1.90 9.80
CA LYS A 16 -24.39 -0.74 9.87
C LYS A 16 -25.69 -1.06 10.62
N LYS A 17 -26.14 -2.32 10.64
CA LYS A 17 -27.25 -2.74 11.51
C LYS A 17 -26.87 -2.69 12.99
N LEU A 18 -25.64 -3.08 13.33
CA LEU A 18 -25.13 -3.06 14.70
C LEU A 18 -24.80 -1.64 15.18
N ALA A 19 -24.37 -0.76 14.27
CA ALA A 19 -24.07 0.63 14.53
C ALA A 19 -24.69 1.53 13.45
N PRO A 20 -25.99 1.88 13.58
CA PRO A 20 -26.72 2.66 12.57
C PRO A 20 -26.09 4.02 12.26
N ASP A 21 -25.52 4.66 13.27
CA ASP A 21 -24.89 5.98 13.16
C ASP A 21 -23.41 5.92 12.74
N PHE A 22 -22.89 4.73 12.43
CA PHE A 22 -21.53 4.59 11.93
C PHE A 22 -21.42 5.19 10.52
N ASP A 23 -20.71 6.32 10.41
CA ASP A 23 -20.39 6.98 9.15
C ASP A 23 -18.92 7.45 9.16
N PRO A 24 -17.97 6.59 8.74
CA PRO A 24 -16.56 6.91 8.82
C PRO A 24 -16.18 7.97 7.77
N PRO A 25 -15.51 9.08 8.15
CA PRO A 25 -15.09 10.09 7.19
C PRO A 25 -13.96 9.62 6.28
N ASN A 26 -13.14 8.66 6.75
CA ASN A 26 -12.02 8.08 6.02
C ASN A 26 -12.02 6.57 6.18
N VAL A 27 -11.78 5.84 5.09
CA VAL A 27 -11.66 4.38 5.11
C VAL A 27 -10.38 3.98 4.38
N MET A 28 -9.50 3.28 5.09
CA MET A 28 -8.36 2.63 4.48
C MET A 28 -8.79 1.27 3.94
N VAL A 29 -8.51 1.02 2.66
CA VAL A 29 -8.98 -0.17 1.96
C VAL A 29 -7.86 -0.78 1.13
N ASP A 30 -7.91 -2.10 0.95
CA ASP A 30 -7.08 -2.77 -0.04
C ASP A 30 -7.53 -2.42 -1.47
N PHE A 31 -6.66 -2.58 -2.47
CA PHE A 31 -6.88 -2.16 -3.86
C PHE A 31 -7.85 -3.09 -4.64
N GLU A 32 -8.69 -3.84 -3.93
CA GLU A 32 -9.69 -4.68 -4.54
C GLU A 32 -10.92 -3.86 -4.94
N ARG A 33 -11.20 -3.74 -6.24
CA ARG A 33 -12.34 -2.96 -6.75
C ARG A 33 -13.68 -3.35 -6.10
N ALA A 34 -13.85 -4.63 -5.79
CA ALA A 34 -15.04 -5.14 -5.13
C ALA A 34 -15.24 -4.56 -3.72
N SER A 35 -14.18 -4.39 -2.92
CA SER A 35 -14.28 -3.81 -1.58
C SER A 35 -14.47 -2.30 -1.66
N MET A 36 -13.71 -1.61 -2.51
CA MET A 36 -13.82 -0.17 -2.73
C MET A 36 -15.25 0.23 -3.15
N ASN A 37 -15.84 -0.50 -4.09
CA ASN A 37 -17.21 -0.24 -4.52
C ASN A 37 -18.24 -0.49 -3.42
N ALA A 38 -18.07 -1.57 -2.64
CA ALA A 38 -18.99 -1.88 -1.55
C ALA A 38 -18.99 -0.77 -0.48
N ILE A 39 -17.81 -0.25 -0.13
CA ILE A 39 -17.66 0.84 0.84
C ILE A 39 -18.27 2.13 0.29
N LYS A 40 -17.92 2.54 -0.96
CA LYS A 40 -18.50 3.74 -1.60
C LYS A 40 -20.03 3.69 -1.69
N ASN A 41 -20.60 2.51 -1.91
CA ASN A 41 -22.06 2.38 -1.97
C ASN A 41 -22.73 2.57 -0.60
N LEU A 42 -22.07 2.19 0.50
CA LEU A 42 -22.65 2.24 1.85
C LEU A 42 -22.29 3.52 2.63
N PHE A 43 -21.15 4.12 2.28
CA PHE A 43 -20.59 5.35 2.86
C PHE A 43 -20.12 6.26 1.70
N PRO A 44 -21.05 6.88 0.95
CA PRO A 44 -20.73 7.64 -0.26
C PRO A 44 -19.90 8.91 0.01
N THR A 45 -19.95 9.42 1.23
CA THR A 45 -19.18 10.58 1.71
C THR A 45 -17.78 10.21 2.20
N ALA A 46 -17.51 8.91 2.43
CA ALA A 46 -16.23 8.46 2.95
C ALA A 46 -15.11 8.65 1.93
N ILE A 47 -13.99 9.21 2.38
CA ILE A 47 -12.77 9.31 1.60
C ILE A 47 -12.06 7.96 1.65
N LEU A 48 -11.90 7.30 0.50
CA LEU A 48 -11.14 6.06 0.40
C LEU A 48 -9.65 6.36 0.24
N SER A 49 -8.83 5.69 1.05
CA SER A 49 -7.37 5.68 0.93
C SER A 49 -6.85 4.26 0.73
N GLY A 50 -5.85 4.08 -0.12
CA GLY A 50 -5.23 2.78 -0.33
C GLY A 50 -4.33 2.39 0.85
N CYS A 51 -4.38 1.11 1.25
CA CYS A 51 -3.54 0.61 2.33
C CYS A 51 -2.07 0.47 1.89
N PHE A 52 -1.18 1.21 2.52
CA PHE A 52 0.26 1.18 2.22
C PHE A 52 0.89 -0.19 2.39
N PHE A 53 0.57 -0.86 3.49
CA PHE A 53 1.16 -2.15 3.82
C PHE A 53 0.89 -3.20 2.73
N HIS A 54 -0.36 -3.26 2.25
CA HIS A 54 -0.73 -4.17 1.17
C HIS A 54 -0.08 -3.79 -0.15
N LEU A 55 0.08 -2.49 -0.42
CA LEU A 55 0.84 -2.03 -1.58
C LEU A 55 2.31 -2.45 -1.50
N CYS A 56 3.02 -2.20 -0.39
CA CYS A 56 4.41 -2.60 -0.23
C CYS A 56 4.58 -4.10 -0.45
N GLN A 57 3.65 -4.92 0.06
CA GLN A 57 3.66 -6.35 -0.19
C GLN A 57 3.48 -6.67 -1.68
N ASN A 58 2.55 -6.02 -2.37
CA ASN A 58 2.30 -6.24 -3.78
C ASN A 58 3.50 -5.80 -4.64
N VAL A 59 4.10 -4.66 -4.34
CA VAL A 59 5.34 -4.17 -4.98
C VAL A 59 6.49 -5.15 -4.72
N TYR A 60 6.70 -5.56 -3.48
CA TYR A 60 7.75 -6.54 -3.15
C TYR A 60 7.56 -7.87 -3.89
N ARG A 61 6.33 -8.38 -3.98
CA ARG A 61 6.01 -9.59 -4.75
C ARG A 61 6.28 -9.38 -6.24
N ALA A 62 5.95 -8.22 -6.79
CA ALA A 62 6.23 -7.89 -8.19
C ALA A 62 7.74 -7.81 -8.47
N VAL A 63 8.49 -7.05 -7.67
CA VAL A 63 9.95 -6.94 -7.74
C VAL A 63 10.61 -8.32 -7.64
N THR A 64 10.10 -9.18 -6.74
CA THR A 64 10.57 -10.57 -6.64
C THR A 64 10.27 -11.38 -7.89
N ARG A 65 9.04 -11.29 -8.42
CA ARG A 65 8.59 -12.07 -9.57
C ARG A 65 9.35 -11.73 -10.84
N PHE A 66 9.73 -10.46 -11.01
CA PHE A 66 10.44 -9.97 -12.19
C PHE A 66 11.97 -9.93 -12.00
N ASP A 67 12.48 -10.54 -10.92
CA ASP A 67 13.90 -10.57 -10.54
C ASP A 67 14.57 -9.18 -10.49
N LEU A 68 13.79 -8.15 -10.19
CA LEU A 68 14.27 -6.77 -10.08
C LEU A 68 14.97 -6.50 -8.75
N LYS A 69 15.08 -7.50 -7.87
CA LYS A 69 15.73 -7.35 -6.58
C LYS A 69 17.19 -6.94 -6.73
N THR A 70 17.91 -7.54 -7.66
CA THR A 70 19.33 -7.23 -7.89
C THR A 70 19.51 -5.82 -8.45
N LEU A 71 18.59 -5.37 -9.30
CA LEU A 71 18.59 -4.03 -9.87
C LEU A 71 18.41 -2.94 -8.79
N TYR A 72 17.56 -3.18 -7.80
CA TYR A 72 17.25 -2.19 -6.76
C TYR A 72 17.98 -2.41 -5.43
N ALA A 73 18.62 -3.57 -5.20
CA ALA A 73 19.27 -3.91 -3.93
C ALA A 73 20.44 -2.97 -3.57
N PHE A 74 21.05 -2.35 -4.57
CA PHE A 74 22.18 -1.44 -4.40
C PHE A 74 21.85 0.01 -4.70
N LEU A 75 20.57 0.34 -4.95
CA LEU A 75 20.16 1.69 -5.21
C LEU A 75 20.31 2.53 -3.94
N PRO A 76 21.17 3.57 -3.92
CA PRO A 76 21.28 4.46 -2.77
C PRO A 76 19.94 5.10 -2.45
N THR A 77 19.60 5.24 -1.18
CA THR A 77 18.33 5.85 -0.76
C THR A 77 18.17 7.29 -1.25
N THR A 78 19.29 8.00 -1.48
CA THR A 78 19.34 9.34 -2.09
C THR A 78 18.82 9.35 -3.52
N ASP A 79 18.96 8.23 -4.22
CA ASP A 79 18.71 8.14 -5.66
C ASP A 79 17.34 7.53 -5.94
N VAL A 80 16.68 6.96 -4.92
CA VAL A 80 15.36 6.32 -5.03
C VAL A 80 14.33 7.23 -5.71
N ILE A 81 14.32 8.52 -5.40
CA ILE A 81 13.38 9.47 -6.02
C ILE A 81 13.70 9.65 -7.51
N THR A 82 14.96 9.95 -7.84
CA THR A 82 15.39 10.19 -9.22
C THR A 82 15.19 8.95 -10.08
N THR A 83 15.56 7.77 -9.58
CA THR A 83 15.35 6.50 -10.28
C THR A 83 13.87 6.19 -10.45
N PHE A 84 13.02 6.52 -9.49
CA PHE A 84 11.58 6.37 -9.66
C PHE A 84 11.05 7.27 -10.79
N ASP A 85 11.50 8.51 -10.88
CA ASP A 85 11.12 9.42 -11.96
C ASP A 85 11.63 8.94 -13.34
N GLU A 86 12.84 8.36 -13.41
CA GLU A 86 13.37 7.73 -14.63
C GLU A 86 12.56 6.51 -15.07
N ILE A 87 12.10 5.69 -14.11
CA ILE A 87 11.22 4.55 -14.38
C ILE A 87 9.85 5.03 -14.88
N LYS A 88 9.31 6.10 -14.29
CA LYS A 88 8.06 6.71 -14.78
C LYS A 88 8.18 7.18 -16.22
N ALA A 89 9.30 7.79 -16.59
CA ALA A 89 9.52 8.26 -17.96
C ALA A 89 9.53 7.11 -18.99
N GLN A 90 9.81 5.88 -18.54
CA GLN A 90 9.79 4.67 -19.35
C GLN A 90 8.47 3.88 -19.23
N PHE A 91 7.50 4.40 -18.45
CA PHE A 91 6.25 3.70 -18.22
C PHE A 91 5.44 3.64 -19.52
N PRO A 92 4.89 2.46 -19.88
CA PRO A 92 4.14 2.31 -21.12
C PRO A 92 2.87 3.18 -21.08
N ALA A 93 2.50 3.76 -22.23
CA ALA A 93 1.33 4.63 -22.34
C ALA A 93 0.03 3.91 -21.92
N GLU A 94 -0.04 2.60 -22.11
CA GLU A 94 -1.14 1.74 -21.67
C GLU A 94 -1.29 1.71 -20.14
N GLY A 95 -0.20 1.98 -19.41
CA GLY A 95 -0.13 2.05 -17.95
C GLY A 95 -0.38 3.43 -17.35
N GLU A 96 -0.51 4.47 -18.17
CA GLU A 96 -0.62 5.86 -17.71
C GLU A 96 -1.81 6.07 -16.76
N SER A 97 -2.95 5.43 -17.06
CA SER A 97 -4.14 5.48 -16.19
C SER A 97 -3.90 4.90 -14.80
N VAL A 98 -3.05 3.87 -14.69
CA VAL A 98 -2.68 3.25 -13.42
C VAL A 98 -1.71 4.15 -12.66
N LEU A 99 -0.73 4.73 -13.35
CA LEU A 99 0.22 5.67 -12.76
C LEU A 99 -0.50 6.91 -12.21
N LYS A 100 -1.40 7.51 -13.00
CA LYS A 100 -2.23 8.62 -12.60
C LYS A 100 -3.15 8.28 -11.41
N TYR A 101 -3.83 7.14 -11.46
CA TYR A 101 -4.66 6.67 -10.33
C TYR A 101 -3.82 6.58 -9.06
N PHE A 102 -2.60 6.05 -9.18
CA PHE A 102 -1.68 5.94 -8.06
C PHE A 102 -1.33 7.32 -7.52
N GLU A 103 -0.85 8.26 -8.33
CA GLU A 103 -0.49 9.61 -7.87
C GLU A 103 -1.66 10.38 -7.24
N GLU A 104 -2.88 10.21 -7.75
CA GLU A 104 -4.08 10.90 -7.26
C GLU A 104 -4.67 10.29 -5.98
N HIS A 105 -4.68 8.96 -5.86
CA HIS A 105 -5.35 8.24 -4.77
C HIS A 105 -4.39 7.83 -3.66
N TYR A 106 -3.10 7.76 -3.97
CA TYR A 106 -2.06 7.47 -3.01
C TYR A 106 -1.59 8.77 -2.36
N ARG A 107 -2.41 9.28 -1.41
CA ARG A 107 -2.01 10.40 -0.55
C ARG A 107 -0.99 9.92 0.49
N PHE A 108 0.24 9.78 0.05
CA PHE A 108 1.39 9.85 0.94
C PHE A 108 1.66 11.33 1.18
N LYS A 109 1.30 11.84 2.37
CA LYS A 109 2.03 13.00 2.87
C LYS A 109 3.48 12.55 2.94
N LYS A 110 4.35 13.18 2.13
CA LYS A 110 5.80 12.92 2.07
C LYS A 110 6.40 12.73 3.48
N GLU A 111 5.89 13.49 4.45
CA GLU A 111 6.25 13.45 5.87
C GLU A 111 6.02 12.10 6.57
N GLN A 112 4.94 11.37 6.27
CA GLN A 112 4.61 10.10 6.93
C GLN A 112 5.51 8.94 6.46
N CYS A 113 5.91 8.96 5.18
CA CYS A 113 6.77 7.94 4.59
C CYS A 113 8.18 7.93 5.22
N TYR A 114 8.69 9.11 5.62
CA TYR A 114 9.97 9.22 6.32
C TYR A 114 9.92 8.59 7.72
N VAL A 115 8.80 8.77 8.43
CA VAL A 115 8.61 8.18 9.76
C VAL A 115 8.48 6.66 9.65
N ASP A 116 7.72 6.16 8.69
CA ASP A 116 7.56 4.71 8.48
C ASP A 116 8.87 4.05 8.01
N ALA A 117 9.65 4.72 7.15
CA ALA A 117 10.96 4.24 6.73
C ALA A 117 11.97 4.20 7.89
N GLN A 118 11.96 5.20 8.78
CA GLN A 118 12.78 5.21 10.00
C GLN A 118 12.39 4.08 10.97
N ILE A 119 11.10 3.79 11.12
CA ILE A 119 10.61 2.66 11.94
C ILE A 119 11.06 1.33 11.34
N ILE A 120 10.92 1.14 10.02
CA ILE A 120 11.34 -0.09 9.34
C ILE A 120 12.85 -0.31 9.50
N GLN A 121 13.65 0.76 9.37
CA GLN A 121 15.10 0.69 9.59
C GLN A 121 15.42 0.30 11.03
N ALA A 122 14.78 0.95 12.02
CA ALA A 122 14.96 0.62 13.43
C ALA A 122 14.58 -0.84 13.75
N GLU A 123 13.49 -1.36 13.17
CA GLU A 123 13.10 -2.75 13.34
C GLU A 123 14.07 -3.74 12.69
N ALA A 124 14.64 -3.39 11.53
CA ALA A 124 15.64 -4.20 10.86
C ALA A 124 16.94 -4.26 11.68
N ASP A 125 17.35 -3.14 12.25
CA ASP A 125 18.53 -3.03 13.11
C ASP A 125 18.35 -3.84 14.41
N VAL A 126 17.18 -3.76 15.04
CA VAL A 126 16.83 -4.59 16.22
C VAL A 126 16.84 -6.07 15.86
N ARG A 127 16.29 -6.47 14.71
CA ARG A 127 16.33 -7.86 14.24
C ARG A 127 17.75 -8.34 13.99
N GLN A 128 18.62 -7.52 13.38
CA GLN A 128 20.02 -7.87 13.19
C GLN A 128 20.77 -7.98 14.53
N ALA A 129 20.53 -7.07 15.48
CA ALA A 129 21.15 -7.11 16.80
C ALA A 129 20.81 -8.40 17.55
N ARG A 130 19.51 -8.77 17.59
CA ARG A 130 19.05 -10.04 18.20
C ARG A 130 19.67 -11.27 17.54
N ARG A 131 19.84 -11.24 16.21
CA ARG A 131 20.45 -12.35 15.46
C ARG A 131 21.95 -12.48 15.77
N ARG A 132 22.67 -11.37 15.92
CA ARG A 132 24.09 -11.35 16.33
C ARG A 132 24.29 -11.87 17.75
N GLU A 133 23.35 -11.58 18.64
CA GLU A 133 23.39 -12.01 20.03
C GLU A 133 23.07 -13.51 20.21
N GLN A 134 22.21 -14.07 19.35
CA GLN A 134 21.99 -15.52 19.27
C GLN A 134 23.17 -16.30 18.68
N ILE A 135 23.95 -15.70 17.77
CA ILE A 135 25.15 -16.34 17.19
C ILE A 135 26.36 -16.28 18.13
N ARG A 136 26.35 -15.37 19.11
CA ARG A 136 27.41 -15.22 20.12
C ARG A 136 27.27 -16.13 21.35
N ARG A 137 26.15 -16.86 21.47
CA ARG A 137 25.91 -17.87 22.50
C ARG A 137 26.15 -19.26 21.93
#